data_AF-L2GYP6-F1
#
_entry.id   AF-L2GYP6-F1
#
_cell.length_a   1.000
_cell.length_b   1.000
_cell.length_c   1.000
_cell.angle_alpha   90.00
_cell.angle_beta   90.00
_cell.angle_gamma   90.00
#
_symmetry.space_group_name_H-M   'P 1'
#
loop_
_entity.id
_entity.type
_entity.pdbx_description
1 polymer ?
#
loop_
_entity_poly.entity_id
_entity_poly.type
_entity_poly.pdbx_seq_one_letter_code
_entity_poly.pdbx_strand_id
1 'polypeptide(L)'
;MACKNVVLLCTPMLVLPGENGAQYVMDGDTGERVFYEPLLTIGSLVKCRIARVWPVYLELEIVDINGHVTTVPYKAIYRPNFVEQDVNAVFLDNTYKHGADFEGKVISYGDNMGVVVGMV
;
A
#
# COMPACT_ATOMS: atom_id res chain seq x y z
N MET A 1 23.22 22.52 -36.43
CA MET A 1 22.12 21.64 -36.86
C MET A 1 22.53 20.20 -36.57
N ALA A 2 22.03 19.63 -35.47
CA ALA A 2 22.12 18.19 -35.17
C ALA A 2 21.18 17.90 -33.99
N CYS A 3 20.00 17.35 -34.27
CA CYS A 3 19.13 16.73 -33.27
C CYS A 3 19.79 15.41 -32.83
N LYS A 4 20.08 15.26 -31.54
CA LYS A 4 20.35 13.95 -30.95
C LYS A 4 19.04 13.37 -30.44
N ASN A 5 18.59 12.32 -31.11
CA ASN A 5 17.47 11.47 -30.73
C ASN A 5 17.69 10.92 -29.32
N VAL A 6 16.92 11.43 -28.35
CA VAL A 6 16.75 10.77 -27.05
C VAL A 6 15.66 9.74 -27.25
N VAL A 7 16.07 8.48 -27.40
CA VAL A 7 15.18 7.33 -27.32
C VAL A 7 14.71 7.24 -25.87
N LEU A 8 13.54 7.82 -25.58
CA LEU A 8 12.82 7.59 -24.33
C LEU A 8 12.37 6.13 -24.32
N LEU A 9 13.14 5.31 -23.60
CA LEU A 9 12.72 3.98 -23.19
C LEU A 9 11.42 4.14 -22.40
N CYS A 10 10.31 3.84 -23.05
CA CYS A 10 9.02 3.63 -22.39
C CYS A 10 9.13 2.34 -21.57
N THR A 11 9.71 2.41 -20.38
CA THR A 11 9.34 1.49 -19.32
C THR A 11 7.83 1.63 -19.11
N PRO A 12 7.06 0.53 -18.99
CA PRO A 12 5.67 0.65 -18.60
C PRO A 12 5.63 1.28 -17.21
N MET A 13 5.41 2.60 -17.15
CA MET A 13 5.08 3.28 -15.90
C MET A 13 3.78 2.64 -15.44
N LEU A 14 3.85 1.98 -14.29
CA LEU A 14 2.68 1.59 -13.54
C LEU A 14 1.94 2.90 -13.21
N VAL A 15 0.93 3.25 -14.00
CA VAL A 15 0.10 4.43 -13.75
C VAL A 15 -0.64 4.15 -12.45
N LEU A 16 -0.13 4.69 -11.35
CA LEU A 16 -0.81 4.64 -10.06
C LEU A 16 -2.07 5.51 -10.20
N PRO A 17 -3.26 5.01 -9.79
CA PRO A 17 -4.55 5.68 -10.01
C PRO A 17 -4.75 7.08 -9.37
N GLY A 18 -3.68 7.78 -8.97
CA GLY A 18 -3.71 9.15 -8.42
C GLY A 18 -3.26 10.27 -9.38
N GLU A 19 -2.75 9.97 -10.59
CA GLU A 19 -2.22 11.03 -11.48
C GLU A 19 -3.29 11.81 -12.27
N ASN A 20 -4.54 11.32 -12.34
CA ASN A 20 -5.63 11.97 -13.06
C ASN A 20 -6.76 12.40 -12.11
N GLY A 21 -6.77 13.69 -11.74
CA GLY A 21 -7.95 14.35 -11.16
C GLY A 21 -8.02 14.35 -9.64
N ALA A 22 -6.98 14.86 -8.96
CA ALA A 22 -6.94 15.09 -7.52
C ALA A 22 -8.25 15.70 -7.00
N GLN A 23 -9.09 14.85 -6.39
CA GLN A 23 -10.27 15.26 -5.64
C GLN A 23 -9.89 15.33 -4.15
N TYR A 24 -10.60 16.18 -3.42
CA TYR A 24 -10.37 16.50 -2.02
C TYR A 24 -10.06 15.28 -1.14
N VAL A 25 -8.91 15.30 -0.47
CA VAL A 25 -8.53 14.32 0.55
C VAL A 25 -8.69 14.92 1.94
N MET A 26 -9.01 14.09 2.94
CA MET A 26 -9.06 14.49 4.35
C MET A 26 -7.73 14.16 5.03
N ASP A 27 -7.19 15.12 5.78
CA ASP A 27 -6.11 14.90 6.73
C ASP A 27 -6.63 14.01 7.87
N GLY A 28 -5.96 12.89 8.13
CA GLY A 28 -6.40 11.86 9.07
C GLY A 28 -6.28 12.27 10.54
N ASP A 29 -5.43 13.25 10.85
CA ASP A 29 -5.19 13.71 12.22
C ASP A 29 -6.06 14.93 12.57
N THR A 30 -6.28 15.83 11.61
CA THR A 30 -7.00 17.09 11.82
C THR A 30 -8.42 17.09 11.24
N GLY A 31 -8.74 16.18 10.32
CA GLY A 31 -10.01 16.16 9.59
C GLY A 31 -10.16 17.30 8.57
N GLU A 32 -9.10 18.05 8.30
CA GLU A 32 -9.12 19.15 7.34
C GLU A 32 -9.04 18.64 5.89
N ARG A 33 -9.60 19.40 4.94
CA ARG A 33 -9.54 19.05 3.51
C ARG A 33 -8.25 19.57 2.89
N VAL A 34 -7.43 18.66 2.38
CA VAL A 34 -6.19 18.96 1.65
C VAL A 34 -6.36 18.74 0.15
N PHE A 35 -5.66 19.55 -0.65
CA PHE A 35 -5.85 19.67 -2.10
C PHE A 35 -5.05 18.66 -2.95
N TYR A 36 -4.68 17.50 -2.39
CA TYR A 36 -3.92 16.50 -3.14
C TYR A 36 -4.20 15.09 -2.63
N GLU A 37 -4.26 14.14 -3.56
CA GLU A 37 -4.29 12.71 -3.24
C GLU A 37 -2.86 12.27 -2.86
N PRO A 38 -2.65 11.65 -1.68
CA PRO A 38 -1.31 11.24 -1.26
C PRO A 38 -0.76 10.18 -2.20
N LEU A 39 0.45 10.40 -2.71
CA LEU A 39 1.11 9.46 -3.61
C LEU A 39 1.64 8.28 -2.80
N LEU A 40 1.15 7.08 -3.10
CA LEU A 40 1.66 5.86 -2.51
C LEU A 40 3.08 5.59 -3.03
N THR A 41 4.08 5.68 -2.16
CA THR A 41 5.48 5.42 -2.52
C THR A 41 6.13 4.34 -1.67
N ILE A 42 7.17 3.68 -2.18
CA ILE A 42 8.01 2.81 -1.34
C ILE A 42 8.54 3.62 -0.16
N GLY A 43 8.28 3.12 1.04
CA GLY A 43 8.61 3.76 2.30
C GLY A 43 7.51 4.62 2.92
N SER A 44 6.38 4.81 2.24
CA SER A 44 5.20 5.48 2.84
C SER A 44 4.67 4.66 4.01
N LEU A 45 4.29 5.36 5.08
CA LEU A 45 3.55 4.79 6.19
C LEU A 45 2.09 4.69 5.78
N VAL A 46 1.45 3.56 6.07
CA VAL A 46 0.08 3.28 5.65
C VAL A 46 -0.74 2.74 6.81
N LYS A 47 -1.98 3.18 6.90
CA LYS A 47 -3.01 2.49 7.67
C LYS A 47 -3.88 1.71 6.70
N CYS A 48 -4.10 0.46 7.03
CA CYS A 48 -4.82 -0.50 6.22
C CYS A 48 -5.98 -1.10 7.00
N ARG A 49 -7.06 -1.44 6.31
CA ARG A 49 -8.13 -2.30 6.82
C ARG A 49 -7.84 -3.73 6.35
N ILE A 50 -7.92 -4.70 7.25
CA ILE A 50 -7.76 -6.12 6.89
C ILE A 50 -9.00 -6.59 6.13
N ALA A 51 -8.85 -6.79 4.82
CA ALA A 51 -9.92 -7.27 3.95
C ALA A 51 -10.07 -8.80 4.00
N ARG A 52 -8.98 -9.53 4.23
CA ARG A 52 -9.02 -10.98 4.42
C ARG A 52 -7.80 -11.49 5.17
N VAL A 53 -7.99 -12.51 5.98
CA VAL A 53 -6.92 -13.21 6.69
C VAL A 53 -6.73 -14.57 6.06
N TRP A 54 -5.53 -14.84 5.58
CA TRP A 54 -5.11 -16.18 5.16
C TRP A 54 -4.06 -16.71 6.15
N PRO A 55 -3.86 -18.03 6.22
CA PRO A 55 -2.88 -18.62 7.14
C PRO A 55 -1.46 -18.08 6.96
N VAL A 56 -1.13 -17.62 5.75
CA VAL A 56 0.22 -17.27 5.27
C VAL A 56 0.37 -15.80 4.86
N TYR A 57 -0.71 -15.05 4.70
CA TYR A 57 -0.65 -13.62 4.37
C TYR A 57 -1.96 -12.91 4.74
N LEU A 58 -1.93 -11.59 4.79
CA LEU A 58 -3.12 -10.75 4.91
C LEU A 58 -3.39 -10.03 3.60
N GLU A 59 -4.65 -9.98 3.19
CA GLU A 59 -5.13 -9.04 2.18
C GLU A 59 -5.59 -7.77 2.88
N LEU A 60 -5.12 -6.63 2.41
CA LEU A 60 -5.26 -5.33 3.02
C LEU A 60 -5.84 -4.34 2.01
N GLU A 61 -6.63 -3.41 2.50
CA GLU A 61 -7.07 -2.21 1.77
C GLU A 61 -6.44 -0.98 2.43
N ILE A 62 -5.70 -0.19 1.67
CA ILE A 62 -5.08 1.03 2.22
C ILE A 62 -6.15 2.09 2.36
N VAL A 63 -6.28 2.65 3.56
CA VAL A 63 -7.26 3.71 3.88
C VAL A 63 -6.57 5.04 4.18
N ASP A 64 -5.29 5.03 4.55
CA ASP A 64 -4.50 6.22 4.87
C ASP A 64 -3.05 6.04 4.39
N ILE A 65 -2.46 7.10 3.85
CA ILE A 65 -1.06 7.19 3.43
C ILE A 65 -0.44 8.43 4.07
N ASN A 66 0.60 8.23 4.89
CA ASN A 66 1.35 9.27 5.59
C ASN A 66 0.49 10.25 6.43
N GLY A 67 -0.62 9.77 7.01
CA GLY A 67 -1.54 10.60 7.79
C GLY A 67 -2.64 11.26 6.95
N HIS A 68 -2.79 10.89 5.69
CA HIS A 68 -3.82 11.42 4.79
C HIS A 68 -4.71 10.30 4.26
N VAL A 69 -6.02 10.47 4.39
CA VAL A 69 -7.03 9.48 3.98
C VAL A 69 -7.06 9.37 2.46
N THR A 70 -6.77 8.21 1.91
CA THR A 70 -6.82 8.00 0.46
C THR A 70 -8.23 7.66 0.00
N THR A 71 -8.66 8.21 -1.14
CA THR A 71 -9.93 7.81 -1.78
C THR A 71 -9.74 6.67 -2.79
N VAL A 72 -8.49 6.33 -3.08
CA VAL A 72 -8.11 5.35 -4.08
C VAL A 72 -8.07 3.95 -3.46
N PRO A 73 -8.77 2.96 -4.05
CA PRO A 73 -8.85 1.61 -3.47
C PRO A 73 -7.59 0.79 -3.76
N TYR A 74 -6.49 1.13 -3.07
CA TYR A 74 -5.24 0.36 -3.18
C TYR A 74 -5.37 -0.98 -2.46
N LYS A 75 -5.08 -2.05 -3.20
CA LYS A 75 -4.90 -3.38 -2.64
C LYS A 75 -3.48 -3.57 -2.16
N ALA A 76 -3.33 -4.12 -0.96
CA ALA A 76 -2.06 -4.41 -0.34
C ALA A 76 -2.03 -5.82 0.25
N ILE A 77 -0.82 -6.31 0.50
CA ILE A 77 -0.57 -7.64 1.05
C ILE A 77 0.49 -7.51 2.14
N TYR A 78 0.23 -8.11 3.28
CA TYR A 78 1.27 -8.34 4.29
C TYR A 78 1.66 -9.82 4.27
N ARG A 79 2.96 -10.09 4.13
CA ARG A 79 3.53 -11.43 4.19
C ARG A 79 4.63 -11.44 5.26
N PRO A 80 4.47 -12.15 6.38
CA PRO A 80 5.56 -12.34 7.32
C PRO A 80 6.68 -13.15 6.65
N ASN A 81 7.94 -12.82 6.97
CA ASN A 81 9.08 -13.61 6.49
C ASN A 81 9.02 -15.01 7.11
N PHE A 82 8.83 -16.03 6.29
CA PHE A 82 8.69 -17.44 6.68
C PHE A 82 9.94 -18.11 7.27
N VAL A 83 11.00 -17.35 7.57
CA VAL A 83 12.31 -17.89 7.94
C VAL A 83 12.33 -18.53 9.34
N GLU A 84 11.31 -18.26 10.17
CA GLU A 84 11.19 -18.82 11.52
C GLU A 84 9.86 -19.60 11.71
N GLN A 85 9.49 -20.47 10.75
CA GLN A 85 8.55 -21.55 11.06
C GLN A 85 9.27 -22.61 11.91
N ASP A 86 9.57 -22.24 13.14
CA ASP A 86 9.72 -23.21 14.22
C ASP A 86 8.38 -23.95 14.42
N VAL A 87 8.40 -25.08 15.11
CA VAL A 87 7.26 -26.04 15.23
C VAL A 87 5.98 -25.43 15.87
N ASN A 88 6.01 -24.12 16.21
CA ASN A 88 4.94 -23.31 16.77
C ASN A 88 4.46 -22.17 15.83
N ALA A 89 4.58 -22.33 14.51
CA ALA A 89 4.18 -21.31 13.53
C ALA A 89 2.81 -20.70 13.87
N VAL A 90 2.82 -19.43 14.32
CA VAL A 90 1.60 -18.70 14.65
C VAL A 90 0.92 -18.35 13.34
N PHE A 91 -0.11 -19.12 13.00
CA PHE A 91 -0.98 -18.81 11.87
C PHE A 91 -1.61 -17.43 12.09
N LEU A 92 -1.63 -16.62 11.03
CA LEU A 92 -2.13 -15.25 11.10
C LEU A 92 -3.64 -15.18 11.44
N ASP A 93 -4.36 -16.27 11.24
CA ASP A 93 -5.80 -16.42 11.51
C ASP A 93 -6.18 -16.28 12.99
N ASN A 94 -5.26 -16.59 13.91
CA ASN A 94 -5.49 -16.45 15.35
C ASN A 94 -5.12 -15.06 15.89
N THR A 95 -4.30 -14.30 15.15
CA THR A 95 -3.77 -13.00 15.59
C THR A 95 -4.54 -11.84 14.96
N TYR A 96 -4.95 -11.97 13.71
CA TYR A 96 -5.56 -10.91 12.92
C TYR A 96 -7.02 -11.24 12.60
N LYS A 97 -7.85 -10.21 12.55
CA LYS A 97 -9.29 -10.34 12.25
C LYS A 97 -9.66 -9.49 11.05
N HIS A 98 -10.58 -10.02 10.24
CA HIS A 98 -11.23 -9.24 9.19
C HIS A 98 -11.80 -7.94 9.77
N GLY A 99 -11.57 -6.82 9.08
CA GLY A 99 -12.03 -5.50 9.46
C GLY A 99 -11.22 -4.82 10.57
N ALA A 100 -10.20 -5.48 11.13
CA ALA A 100 -9.28 -4.80 12.05
C ALA A 100 -8.34 -3.87 11.28
N ASP A 101 -7.82 -2.86 11.99
CA ASP A 101 -6.83 -1.94 11.47
C ASP A 101 -5.43 -2.56 11.53
N PHE A 102 -4.62 -2.28 10.51
CA PHE A 102 -3.25 -2.74 10.37
C PHE A 102 -2.38 -1.57 9.94
N GLU A 103 -1.34 -1.27 10.70
CA GLU A 103 -0.39 -0.21 10.38
C GLU A 103 0.90 -0.82 9.85
N GLY A 104 1.46 -0.21 8.81
CA GLY A 104 2.66 -0.72 8.18
C GLY A 104 3.36 0.29 7.30
N LYS A 105 4.40 -0.20 6.61
CA LYS A 105 5.19 0.57 5.66
C LYS A 105 5.24 -0.14 4.31
N VAL A 106 5.12 0.61 3.24
CA VAL A 106 5.26 0.07 1.88
C VAL A 106 6.70 -0.35 1.65
N ILE A 107 6.92 -1.63 1.35
CA ILE A 107 8.24 -2.21 1.09
C ILE A 107 8.50 -2.35 -0.40
N SER A 108 7.47 -2.71 -1.16
CA SER A 108 7.58 -2.91 -2.61
C SER A 108 6.23 -2.74 -3.28
N TYR A 109 6.22 -2.27 -4.53
CA TYR A 109 5.05 -2.44 -5.39
C TYR A 109 5.06 -3.91 -5.84
N GLY A 110 4.17 -4.73 -5.27
CA GLY A 110 4.04 -6.12 -5.70
C GLY A 110 3.39 -6.20 -7.08
N ASP A 111 3.35 -7.43 -7.61
CA ASP A 111 2.72 -7.73 -8.91
C ASP A 111 1.18 -7.76 -8.79
N ASN A 112 0.49 -8.62 -9.56
CA ASN A 112 -0.97 -8.77 -9.67
C ASN A 112 -1.78 -8.87 -8.35
N MET A 113 -1.12 -9.03 -7.21
CA MET A 113 -1.76 -9.11 -5.90
C MET A 113 -1.77 -7.77 -5.12
N GLY A 114 -1.11 -6.72 -5.62
CA GLY A 114 -1.07 -5.39 -4.99
C GLY A 114 0.24 -5.07 -4.27
N VAL A 115 0.23 -4.00 -3.50
CA VAL A 115 1.42 -3.43 -2.84
C VAL A 115 1.84 -4.27 -1.63
N VAL A 116 3.14 -4.52 -1.46
CA VAL A 116 3.67 -5.27 -0.31
C VAL A 116 3.92 -4.31 0.85
N VAL A 117 3.26 -4.58 1.97
CA VAL A 117 3.39 -3.84 3.22
C VAL A 117 4.11 -4.72 4.24
N GLY A 118 5.03 -4.13 5.00
CA GLY A 118 5.61 -4.76 6.19
C GLY A 118 5.20 -4.06 7.47
N MET A 119 5.35 -4.77 8.60
CA MET A 119 5.16 -4.18 9.92
C MET A 119 6.23 -3.11 10.19
N VAL A 120 5.84 -2.06 10.90
CA VAL A 120 6.72 -0.98 11.40
C VAL A 120 7.14 -1.28 12.83
#